data_AF-A0A920AD71-F1
#
_entry.id   AF-A0A920AD71-F1
#
_cell.length_a   1.000
_cell.length_b   1.000
_cell.length_c   1.000
_cell.angle_alpha   90.00
_cell.angle_beta   90.00
_cell.angle_gamma   90.00
#
_symmetry.space_group_name_H-M   'P 1'
#
loop_
_entity.id
_entity.type
_entity.pdbx_description
1 polymer ?
#
loop_
_entity_poly.entity_id
_entity_poly.type
_entity_poly.pdbx_seq_one_letter_code
_entity_poly.pdbx_strand_id
1 'polypeptide(L)'
;MKRCFSILICFGLSFVSYSQSYWQQEAHYQMDIDFNTKNHQFDGLQELTFINHSPDTLNKVFYHLYFNAFQPGSMMDVRSRTIVDPDRRVGDRISKLSQSEMGIQQVLSLKQNNSELDFNIEGTILDVNLNEPIFPGDTVQFDMEFKTQVPLQIRRSGRMNKEGIDYSMSQWYPKLCEYDKDGWHANPYVGREFYGIWGSFDVRIHMDANYTIAATGILQNPDEIGHGYTDIDLQNPPEKLTWKFKAENVHDFVWAADPDYTHEIVINEDGPNFHLFYQKGEKNKTLGRFGRIHDQNF
;
A
#
# COMPACT_ATOMS: atom_id res chain seq x y z
N MET A 1 10.02 33.36 78.90
CA MET A 1 9.18 32.50 78.02
C MET A 1 9.93 32.28 76.71
N LYS A 2 10.54 31.11 76.51
CA LYS A 2 11.21 30.76 75.24
C LYS A 2 10.16 30.15 74.32
N ARG A 3 9.93 30.75 73.15
CA ARG A 3 9.01 30.24 72.12
C ARG A 3 9.80 29.31 71.19
N CYS A 4 9.45 28.02 71.17
CA CYS A 4 9.93 27.07 70.17
C CYS A 4 9.07 27.22 68.90
N PHE A 5 9.71 27.48 67.76
CA PHE A 5 9.09 27.42 66.44
C PHE A 5 9.40 26.04 65.84
N SER A 6 8.38 25.20 65.64
CA SER A 6 8.51 23.97 64.86
C SER A 6 8.31 24.29 63.39
N ILE A 7 9.31 24.00 62.57
CA ILE A 7 9.24 24.08 61.10
C ILE A 7 8.79 22.70 60.60
N LEU A 8 7.61 22.65 59.99
CA LEU A 8 7.08 21.47 59.32
C LEU A 8 7.63 21.44 57.89
N ILE A 9 8.50 20.47 57.58
CA ILE A 9 9.02 20.25 56.23
C ILE A 9 8.04 19.34 55.50
N CYS A 10 7.26 19.90 54.58
CA CYS A 10 6.45 19.12 53.64
C CYS A 10 7.36 18.59 52.52
N PHE A 11 7.61 17.28 52.49
CA PHE A 11 8.18 16.60 51.32
C PHE A 11 7.11 16.53 50.23
N GLY A 12 7.29 17.33 49.17
CA GLY A 12 6.50 17.20 47.94
C GLY A 12 6.89 15.91 47.22
N LEU A 13 5.98 14.95 47.19
CA LEU A 13 6.06 13.79 46.29
C LEU A 13 5.76 14.27 44.88
N SER A 14 6.80 14.46 44.08
CA SER A 14 6.67 14.69 42.64
C SER A 14 6.28 13.36 41.98
N PHE A 15 5.00 13.19 41.65
CA PHE A 15 4.56 12.12 40.77
C PHE A 15 5.10 12.41 39.36
N VAL A 16 6.08 11.63 38.90
CA VAL A 16 6.47 11.61 37.49
C VAL A 16 5.31 10.98 36.74
N SER A 17 4.51 11.80 36.08
CA SER A 17 3.51 11.32 35.12
C SER A 17 4.28 10.76 33.92
N TYR A 18 4.35 9.44 33.79
CA TYR A 18 4.75 8.81 32.54
C TYR A 18 3.63 9.09 31.53
N SER A 19 3.72 10.22 30.83
CA SER A 19 3.13 10.32 29.50
C SER A 19 3.72 9.16 28.72
N GLN A 20 2.89 8.22 28.22
CA GLN A 20 3.36 7.35 27.16
C GLN A 20 3.93 8.27 26.07
N SER A 21 5.22 8.16 25.82
CA SER A 21 5.83 8.84 24.68
C SER A 21 5.13 8.30 23.44
N TYR A 22 4.50 9.17 22.66
CA TYR A 22 3.92 8.79 21.38
C TYR A 22 5.03 8.22 20.50
N TRP A 23 4.82 7.02 19.96
CA TRP A 23 5.70 6.34 19.01
C TRP A 23 4.83 5.76 17.90
N GLN A 24 5.42 5.58 16.73
CA GLN A 24 4.83 4.94 15.57
C GLN A 24 5.93 4.16 14.87
N GLN A 25 5.60 3.04 14.23
CA GLN A 25 6.60 2.28 13.51
C GLN A 25 7.05 2.99 12.23
N GLU A 26 8.17 2.52 11.66
CA GLU A 26 8.70 3.01 10.39
C GLU A 26 9.06 1.83 9.48
N ALA A 27 8.68 1.95 8.20
CA ALA A 27 8.80 0.87 7.22
C ALA A 27 9.19 1.41 5.83
N HIS A 28 10.31 0.95 5.29
CA HIS A 28 10.81 1.34 3.97
C HIS A 28 10.78 0.16 3.02
N TYR A 29 10.01 0.28 1.95
CA TYR A 29 9.83 -0.76 0.96
C TYR A 29 10.67 -0.46 -0.28
N GLN A 30 11.42 -1.46 -0.74
CA GLN A 30 11.91 -1.53 -2.11
C GLN A 30 11.21 -2.70 -2.81
N MET A 31 10.59 -2.45 -3.95
CA MET A 31 9.83 -3.48 -4.66
C MET A 31 10.20 -3.52 -6.14
N ASP A 32 10.30 -4.74 -6.66
CA ASP A 32 10.51 -5.03 -8.08
C ASP A 32 9.43 -5.98 -8.57
N ILE A 33 8.58 -5.49 -9.48
CA ILE A 33 7.32 -6.13 -9.86
C ILE A 33 7.31 -6.42 -11.35
N ASP A 34 7.30 -7.70 -11.73
CA ASP A 34 7.17 -8.13 -13.12
C ASP A 34 5.71 -8.46 -13.45
N PHE A 35 5.04 -7.54 -14.14
CA PHE A 35 3.60 -7.64 -14.40
C PHE A 35 3.30 -8.33 -15.73
N ASN A 36 2.38 -9.30 -15.70
CA ASN A 36 1.87 -10.00 -16.86
C ASN A 36 0.39 -9.63 -17.08
N THR A 37 0.16 -8.70 -18.00
CA THR A 37 -1.18 -8.17 -18.29
C THR A 37 -2.11 -9.21 -18.90
N LYS A 38 -1.57 -10.15 -19.71
CA LYS A 38 -2.32 -11.21 -20.37
C LYS A 38 -2.99 -12.16 -19.38
N ASN A 39 -2.28 -12.47 -18.29
CA ASN A 39 -2.77 -13.38 -17.26
C ASN A 39 -3.28 -12.66 -16.01
N HIS A 40 -3.15 -11.33 -15.94
CA HIS A 40 -3.47 -10.50 -14.78
C HIS A 40 -2.76 -10.95 -13.50
N GLN A 41 -1.48 -11.29 -13.63
CA GLN A 41 -0.63 -11.81 -12.57
C GLN A 41 0.68 -11.05 -12.53
N PHE A 42 1.37 -11.07 -11.40
CA PHE A 42 2.72 -10.57 -11.30
C PHE A 42 3.54 -11.34 -10.28
N ASP A 43 4.84 -11.41 -10.56
CA ASP A 43 5.86 -11.86 -9.63
C ASP A 43 6.46 -10.62 -8.95
N GLY A 44 6.70 -10.70 -7.65
CA GLY A 44 7.18 -9.59 -6.86
C GLY A 44 8.36 -9.97 -5.98
N LEU A 45 9.37 -9.11 -5.98
CA LEU A 45 10.44 -9.06 -5.00
C LEU A 45 10.17 -7.86 -4.09
N GLN A 46 10.20 -8.06 -2.78
CA GLN A 46 10.02 -7.01 -1.80
C GLN A 46 11.14 -7.09 -0.76
N GLU A 47 11.90 -6.02 -0.64
CA GLU A 47 12.76 -5.75 0.51
C GLU A 47 12.05 -4.74 1.42
N LEU A 48 11.97 -5.04 2.70
CA LEU A 48 11.39 -4.18 3.72
C LEU A 48 12.41 -3.94 4.82
N THR A 49 12.83 -2.68 4.97
CA THR A 49 13.55 -2.24 6.17
C THR A 49 12.54 -1.76 7.21
N PHE A 50 12.49 -2.42 8.36
CA PHE A 50 11.59 -2.10 9.47
C PHE A 50 12.37 -1.62 10.67
N ILE A 51 11.92 -0.52 11.29
CA ILE A 51 12.51 0.05 12.50
C ILE A 51 11.49 -0.05 13.63
N ASN A 52 11.86 -0.75 14.72
CA ASN A 52 10.99 -0.91 15.87
C ASN A 52 11.09 0.29 16.82
N HIS A 53 10.13 1.20 16.76
CA HIS A 53 10.05 2.34 17.69
C HIS A 53 9.25 2.05 18.96
N SER A 54 8.68 0.85 19.08
CA SER A 54 7.95 0.46 20.29
C SER A 54 8.91 0.23 21.46
N PRO A 55 8.44 0.35 22.71
CA PRO A 55 9.21 -0.05 23.89
C PRO A 55 9.30 -1.57 24.06
N ASP A 56 8.70 -2.35 23.16
CA ASP A 56 8.54 -3.80 23.28
C ASP A 56 9.53 -4.56 22.39
N THR A 57 9.92 -5.75 22.86
CA THR A 57 10.67 -6.72 22.06
C THR A 57 9.70 -7.56 21.23
N LEU A 58 9.83 -7.50 19.90
CA LEU A 58 8.95 -8.21 18.98
C LEU A 58 9.54 -9.58 18.64
N ASN A 59 8.73 -10.64 18.77
CA ASN A 59 9.13 -12.03 18.49
C ASN A 59 8.39 -12.62 17.27
N LYS A 60 7.44 -11.87 16.73
CA LYS A 60 6.61 -12.22 15.58
C LYS A 60 6.37 -10.96 14.76
N VAL A 61 6.12 -11.14 13.47
CA VAL A 61 5.56 -10.12 12.60
C VAL A 61 4.39 -10.69 11.81
N PHE A 62 3.53 -9.80 11.32
CA PHE A 62 2.38 -10.18 10.52
C PHE A 62 2.31 -9.35 9.25
N TYR A 63 1.86 -9.95 8.15
CA TYR A 63 1.56 -9.23 6.92
C TYR A 63 0.10 -9.44 6.51
N HIS A 64 -0.50 -8.39 5.95
CA HIS A 64 -1.77 -8.46 5.25
C HIS A 64 -1.58 -8.92 3.81
N LEU A 65 -2.32 -9.96 3.43
CA LEU A 65 -2.48 -10.50 2.09
C LEU A 65 -3.90 -10.20 1.59
N TYR A 66 -4.20 -8.92 1.39
CA TYR A 66 -5.54 -8.41 1.12
C TYR A 66 -6.25 -9.05 -0.07
N PHE A 67 -5.53 -9.44 -1.12
CA PHE A 67 -6.17 -10.04 -2.31
C PHE A 67 -6.76 -11.43 -2.02
N ASN A 68 -6.27 -12.13 -1.00
CA ASN A 68 -6.86 -13.41 -0.58
C ASN A 68 -8.29 -13.26 -0.04
N ALA A 69 -8.74 -12.04 0.29
CA ALA A 69 -10.12 -11.79 0.65
C ALA A 69 -11.09 -11.99 -0.53
N PHE A 70 -10.60 -11.89 -1.77
CA PHE A 70 -11.42 -12.04 -2.99
C PHE A 70 -11.43 -13.48 -3.53
N GLN A 71 -11.26 -14.47 -2.66
CA GLN A 71 -11.42 -15.90 -2.99
C GLN A 71 -12.81 -16.38 -2.58
N PRO A 72 -13.49 -17.23 -3.39
CA PRO A 72 -14.70 -17.91 -2.96
C PRO A 72 -14.47 -18.66 -1.63
N GLY A 73 -15.37 -18.49 -0.66
CA GLY A 73 -15.23 -19.10 0.67
C GLY A 73 -14.31 -18.37 1.64
N SER A 74 -13.67 -17.27 1.24
CA SER A 74 -12.93 -16.41 2.17
C SER A 74 -13.84 -15.88 3.27
N MET A 75 -13.24 -15.42 4.38
CA MET A 75 -14.02 -14.78 5.45
C MET A 75 -14.83 -13.58 4.94
N MET A 76 -14.28 -12.80 4.00
CA MET A 76 -14.98 -11.67 3.39
C MET A 76 -16.21 -12.12 2.58
N ASP A 77 -16.07 -13.17 1.76
CA ASP A 77 -17.19 -13.76 0.99
C ASP A 77 -18.29 -14.30 1.90
N VAL A 78 -17.93 -15.11 2.89
CA VAL A 78 -18.92 -15.72 3.80
C VAL A 78 -19.64 -14.63 4.58
N ARG A 79 -18.92 -13.64 5.12
CA ARG A 79 -19.52 -12.54 5.89
C ARG A 79 -20.41 -11.65 5.03
N SER A 80 -20.03 -11.32 3.80
CA SER A 80 -20.85 -10.47 2.92
C SER A 80 -22.19 -11.09 2.54
N ARG A 81 -22.37 -12.40 2.77
CA ARG A 81 -23.62 -13.13 2.51
C ARG A 81 -24.42 -13.49 3.77
N THR A 82 -23.82 -13.41 4.96
CA THR A 82 -24.41 -13.97 6.20
C THR A 82 -24.73 -12.96 7.29
N ILE A 83 -24.11 -11.77 7.27
CA ILE A 83 -24.42 -10.74 8.27
C ILE A 83 -25.73 -10.01 7.93
N VAL A 84 -26.36 -9.40 8.96
CA VAL A 84 -27.65 -8.72 8.84
C VAL A 84 -27.60 -7.51 7.88
N ASP A 85 -26.50 -6.77 7.90
CA ASP A 85 -26.30 -5.58 7.06
C ASP A 85 -24.97 -5.67 6.28
N PRO A 86 -24.94 -6.42 5.17
CA PRO A 86 -23.73 -6.59 4.37
C PRO A 86 -23.45 -5.37 3.49
N ASP A 87 -22.17 -5.17 3.15
CA ASP A 87 -21.80 -4.17 2.14
C ASP A 87 -22.39 -4.58 0.79
N ARG A 88 -23.43 -3.84 0.36
CA ARG A 88 -24.17 -4.08 -0.88
C ARG A 88 -23.30 -4.03 -2.13
N ARG A 89 -22.11 -3.41 -2.07
CA ARG A 89 -21.15 -3.39 -3.18
C ARG A 89 -20.46 -4.74 -3.38
N VAL A 90 -20.36 -5.54 -2.31
CA VAL A 90 -19.73 -6.87 -2.32
C VAL A 90 -20.80 -7.94 -2.57
N GLY A 91 -21.81 -8.02 -1.71
CA GLY A 91 -22.89 -9.01 -1.83
C GLY A 91 -22.37 -10.44 -2.01
N ASP A 92 -22.89 -11.14 -3.01
CA ASP A 92 -22.49 -12.51 -3.37
C ASP A 92 -21.43 -12.58 -4.48
N ARG A 93 -20.85 -11.44 -4.88
CA ARG A 93 -19.98 -11.35 -6.07
C ARG A 93 -18.70 -12.17 -5.93
N ILE A 94 -18.13 -12.26 -4.71
CA ILE A 94 -16.89 -13.02 -4.47
C ILE A 94 -17.12 -14.52 -4.69
N SER A 95 -18.23 -15.08 -4.16
CA SER A 95 -18.58 -16.50 -4.35
C SER A 95 -18.74 -16.94 -5.82
N LYS A 96 -18.88 -15.99 -6.75
CA LYS A 96 -19.07 -16.23 -8.18
C LYS A 96 -17.77 -16.12 -9.00
N LEU A 97 -16.68 -15.69 -8.38
CA LEU A 97 -15.39 -15.57 -9.07
C LEU A 97 -14.87 -16.96 -9.41
N SER A 98 -14.44 -17.13 -10.66
CA SER A 98 -13.69 -18.31 -11.09
C SER A 98 -12.23 -18.24 -10.64
N GLN A 99 -11.48 -19.32 -10.87
CA GLN A 99 -10.07 -19.44 -10.50
C GLN A 99 -9.19 -18.34 -11.11
N SER A 100 -9.50 -17.87 -12.33
CA SER A 100 -8.75 -16.80 -13.03
C SER A 100 -9.27 -15.39 -12.71
N GLU A 101 -10.34 -15.27 -11.92
CA GLU A 101 -10.97 -14.00 -11.56
C GLU A 101 -10.78 -13.64 -10.09
N MET A 102 -10.45 -14.62 -9.25
CA MET A 102 -10.22 -14.40 -7.82
C MET A 102 -8.87 -13.74 -7.53
N GLY A 103 -8.74 -13.15 -6.35
CA GLY A 103 -7.49 -12.56 -5.90
C GLY A 103 -6.60 -13.59 -5.22
N ILE A 104 -5.31 -13.56 -5.51
CA ILE A 104 -4.32 -14.44 -4.86
C ILE A 104 -3.11 -13.60 -4.51
N GLN A 105 -2.62 -13.73 -3.29
CA GLN A 105 -1.29 -13.30 -2.85
C GLN A 105 -0.65 -14.51 -2.15
N GLN A 106 0.37 -15.05 -2.80
CA GLN A 106 1.10 -16.22 -2.34
C GLN A 106 2.54 -15.82 -2.04
N VAL A 107 2.95 -15.95 -0.79
CA VAL A 107 4.35 -15.79 -0.38
C VAL A 107 5.11 -17.07 -0.67
N LEU A 108 6.24 -16.97 -1.36
CA LEU A 108 7.10 -18.09 -1.73
C LEU A 108 8.25 -18.28 -0.74
N SER A 109 8.86 -17.17 -0.32
CA SER A 109 9.96 -17.14 0.65
C SER A 109 9.89 -15.85 1.46
N LEU A 110 10.43 -15.90 2.68
CA LEU A 110 10.59 -14.75 3.55
C LEU A 110 11.88 -14.93 4.35
N LYS A 111 12.74 -13.92 4.37
CA LYS A 111 13.98 -13.91 5.14
C LYS A 111 13.99 -12.75 6.13
N GLN A 112 14.70 -12.93 7.23
CA GLN A 112 15.10 -11.88 8.18
C GLN A 112 16.63 -11.80 8.15
N ASN A 113 17.20 -10.65 7.75
CA ASN A 113 18.65 -10.45 7.67
C ASN A 113 19.38 -11.61 6.95
N ASN A 114 18.86 -12.05 5.80
CA ASN A 114 19.31 -13.22 5.00
C ASN A 114 19.05 -14.62 5.59
N SER A 115 18.41 -14.75 6.75
CA SER A 115 18.03 -16.04 7.33
C SER A 115 16.58 -16.38 6.98
N GLU A 116 16.33 -17.58 6.46
CA GLU A 116 14.98 -18.06 6.12
C GLU A 116 14.07 -18.08 7.35
N LEU A 117 12.81 -17.66 7.16
CA LEU A 117 11.76 -17.67 8.17
C LEU A 117 10.66 -18.64 7.77
N ASP A 118 10.20 -19.42 8.75
CA ASP A 118 8.96 -20.18 8.62
C ASP A 118 7.75 -19.26 8.82
N PHE A 119 6.72 -19.47 8.01
CA PHE A 119 5.49 -18.70 8.10
C PHE A 119 4.25 -19.57 7.85
N ASN A 120 3.11 -19.09 8.34
CA ASN A 120 1.81 -19.67 8.08
C ASN A 120 0.88 -18.63 7.46
N ILE A 121 0.14 -19.03 6.43
CA ILE A 121 -0.87 -18.18 5.79
C ILE A 121 -2.26 -18.66 6.25
N GLU A 122 -3.02 -17.76 6.87
CA GLU A 122 -4.43 -17.98 7.21
C GLU A 122 -5.29 -16.88 6.59
N GLY A 123 -5.93 -17.22 5.46
CA GLY A 123 -6.74 -16.28 4.70
C GLY A 123 -5.93 -15.07 4.23
N THR A 124 -6.18 -13.92 4.86
CA THR A 124 -5.52 -12.64 4.51
C THR A 124 -4.35 -12.31 5.43
N ILE A 125 -3.92 -13.22 6.31
CA ILE A 125 -2.86 -12.95 7.28
C ILE A 125 -1.71 -13.93 7.07
N LEU A 126 -0.50 -13.39 6.99
CA LEU A 126 0.77 -14.12 7.10
C LEU A 126 1.25 -13.98 8.55
N ASP A 127 1.33 -15.07 9.31
CA ASP A 127 1.95 -15.14 10.65
C ASP A 127 3.38 -15.66 10.52
N VAL A 128 4.33 -14.89 11.03
CA VAL A 128 5.77 -15.17 10.94
C VAL A 128 6.35 -15.21 12.34
N ASN A 129 6.94 -16.33 12.73
CA ASN A 129 7.77 -16.41 13.94
C ASN A 129 9.18 -15.96 13.57
N LEU A 130 9.74 -15.03 14.35
CA LEU A 130 11.09 -14.54 14.10
C LEU A 130 12.13 -15.51 14.68
N ASN A 131 13.23 -15.71 13.95
CA ASN A 131 14.38 -16.45 14.46
C ASN A 131 15.15 -15.61 15.50
N GLU A 132 15.23 -14.30 15.27
CA GLU A 132 15.85 -13.33 16.17
C GLU A 132 14.82 -12.26 16.56
N PRO A 133 14.67 -11.95 17.86
CA PRO A 133 13.76 -10.89 18.29
C PRO A 133 14.24 -9.52 17.80
N ILE A 134 13.30 -8.61 17.58
CA ILE A 134 13.58 -7.21 17.24
C ILE A 134 13.45 -6.39 18.52
N PHE A 135 14.55 -5.86 19.05
CA PHE A 135 14.53 -5.04 20.27
C PHE A 135 14.03 -3.61 19.99
N PRO A 136 13.65 -2.84 21.02
CA PRO A 136 13.36 -1.42 20.88
C PRO A 136 14.53 -0.65 20.25
N GLY A 137 14.26 0.07 19.17
CA GLY A 137 15.23 0.85 18.39
C GLY A 137 15.97 0.05 17.31
N ASP A 138 15.78 -1.27 17.23
CA ASP A 138 16.44 -2.09 16.22
C ASP A 138 15.87 -1.84 14.83
N THR A 139 16.74 -2.02 13.84
CA THR A 139 16.41 -2.06 12.42
C THR A 139 16.64 -3.46 11.89
N VAL A 140 15.68 -3.98 11.12
CA VAL A 140 15.74 -5.31 10.52
C VAL A 140 15.34 -5.24 9.05
N GLN A 141 15.96 -6.08 8.23
CA GLN A 141 15.59 -6.26 6.84
C GLN A 141 14.79 -7.56 6.66
N PHE A 142 13.68 -7.46 5.93
CA PHE A 142 12.91 -8.60 5.45
C PHE A 142 12.96 -8.66 3.92
N ASP A 143 13.30 -9.83 3.38
CA ASP A 143 13.29 -10.08 1.94
C ASP A 143 12.22 -11.11 1.61
N MET A 144 11.31 -10.76 0.70
CA MET A 144 10.15 -11.56 0.35
C MET A 144 10.04 -11.75 -1.15
N GLU A 145 9.85 -13.01 -1.57
CA GLU A 145 9.42 -13.35 -2.92
C GLU A 145 7.95 -13.77 -2.89
N PHE A 146 7.14 -13.24 -3.79
CA PHE A 146 5.70 -13.54 -3.82
C PHE A 146 5.13 -13.52 -5.23
N LYS A 147 4.00 -14.21 -5.41
CA LYS A 147 3.21 -14.21 -6.64
C LYS A 147 1.82 -13.69 -6.34
N THR A 148 1.27 -12.92 -7.27
CA THR A 148 -0.06 -12.33 -7.12
C THR A 148 -0.91 -12.53 -8.37
N GLN A 149 -2.21 -12.77 -8.17
CA GLN A 149 -3.24 -12.65 -9.19
C GLN A 149 -4.19 -11.51 -8.83
N VAL A 150 -4.41 -10.60 -9.79
CA VAL A 150 -5.28 -9.44 -9.60
C VAL A 150 -6.75 -9.88 -9.75
N PRO A 151 -7.59 -9.68 -8.72
CA PRO A 151 -9.00 -10.04 -8.79
C PRO A 151 -9.76 -9.15 -9.78
N LEU A 152 -10.87 -9.65 -10.33
CA LEU A 152 -11.89 -8.75 -10.88
C LEU A 152 -12.33 -7.76 -9.80
N GLN A 153 -12.48 -6.49 -10.16
CA GLN A 153 -12.75 -5.46 -9.17
C GLN A 153 -14.10 -5.68 -8.48
N ILE A 154 -14.05 -6.13 -7.22
CA ILE A 154 -15.23 -6.20 -6.35
C ILE A 154 -15.42 -4.86 -5.62
N ARG A 155 -14.36 -4.37 -4.97
CA ARG A 155 -14.39 -3.13 -4.19
C ARG A 155 -13.00 -2.51 -4.08
N ARG A 156 -12.87 -1.24 -4.48
CA ARG A 156 -11.66 -0.39 -4.41
C ARG A 156 -10.47 -0.89 -5.24
N SER A 157 -10.09 -2.16 -5.11
CA SER A 157 -8.95 -2.77 -5.79
C SER A 157 -9.37 -3.87 -6.77
N GLY A 158 -8.59 -4.06 -7.82
CA GLY A 158 -8.74 -5.11 -8.82
C GLY A 158 -8.66 -4.61 -10.26
N ARG A 159 -8.91 -5.52 -11.18
CA ARG A 159 -8.89 -5.27 -12.62
C ARG A 159 -10.29 -5.03 -13.21
N MET A 160 -10.32 -4.38 -14.37
CA MET A 160 -11.52 -4.16 -15.20
C MET A 160 -12.66 -3.57 -14.38
N ASN A 161 -12.44 -2.36 -13.86
CA ASN A 161 -13.46 -1.68 -13.07
C ASN A 161 -14.66 -1.25 -13.94
N LYS A 162 -15.75 -0.85 -13.30
CA LYS A 162 -16.99 -0.45 -13.99
C LYS A 162 -16.83 0.82 -14.83
N GLU A 163 -15.80 1.62 -14.57
CA GLU A 163 -15.45 2.81 -15.33
C GLU A 163 -14.66 2.49 -16.60
N GLY A 164 -14.23 1.24 -16.80
CA GLY A 164 -13.45 0.80 -17.95
C GLY A 164 -11.94 0.92 -17.76
N ILE A 165 -11.46 1.09 -16.52
CA ILE A 165 -10.03 1.10 -16.22
C ILE A 165 -9.55 -0.33 -15.99
N ASP A 166 -8.45 -0.69 -16.65
CA ASP A 166 -7.86 -2.03 -16.60
C ASP A 166 -7.34 -2.40 -15.20
N TYR A 167 -6.62 -1.51 -14.51
CA TYR A 167 -6.09 -1.81 -13.17
C TYR A 167 -6.31 -0.66 -12.17
N SER A 168 -6.91 -0.97 -11.03
CA SER A 168 -7.01 -0.12 -9.84
C SER A 168 -6.34 -0.83 -8.67
N MET A 169 -5.12 -0.44 -8.31
CA MET A 169 -4.22 -1.25 -7.50
C MET A 169 -3.92 -0.58 -6.15
N SER A 170 -4.86 -0.75 -5.22
CA SER A 170 -4.64 -0.47 -3.79
C SER A 170 -4.45 -1.78 -3.04
N GLN A 171 -3.65 -1.81 -1.97
CA GLN A 171 -3.50 -3.00 -1.12
C GLN A 171 -3.08 -4.25 -1.90
N TRP A 172 -2.20 -4.08 -2.87
CA TRP A 172 -1.88 -5.06 -3.91
C TRP A 172 -0.63 -5.91 -3.58
N TYR A 173 0.13 -5.53 -2.57
CA TYR A 173 1.36 -6.20 -2.12
C TYR A 173 1.19 -6.76 -0.70
N PRO A 174 2.00 -7.76 -0.27
CA PRO A 174 2.10 -8.19 1.12
C PRO A 174 2.54 -7.03 2.02
N LYS A 175 1.62 -6.49 2.81
CA LYS A 175 1.87 -5.28 3.59
C LYS A 175 2.09 -5.60 5.06
N LEU A 176 3.20 -5.15 5.65
CA LEU A 176 3.46 -5.35 7.08
C LEU A 176 2.33 -4.72 7.91
N CYS A 177 1.79 -5.47 8.86
CA CYS A 177 0.77 -5.00 9.79
C CYS A 177 1.35 -3.91 10.70
N GLU A 178 0.54 -2.94 11.12
CA GLU A 178 0.95 -2.00 12.16
C GLU A 178 1.08 -2.72 13.51
N TYR A 179 2.10 -2.35 14.29
CA TYR A 179 2.18 -2.63 15.72
C TYR A 179 2.09 -1.31 16.47
N ASP A 180 1.10 -1.16 17.35
CA ASP A 180 0.94 0.03 18.19
C ASP A 180 0.81 -0.34 19.68
N LYS A 181 0.36 0.62 20.51
CA LYS A 181 0.14 0.41 21.95
C LYS A 181 -0.84 -0.72 22.30
N ASP A 182 -1.71 -1.12 21.37
CA ASP A 182 -2.69 -2.19 21.52
C ASP A 182 -2.20 -3.52 20.89
N GLY A 183 -0.97 -3.53 20.35
CA GLY A 183 -0.29 -4.68 19.78
C GLY A 183 -0.37 -4.74 18.25
N TRP A 184 -0.26 -5.96 17.70
CA TRP A 184 -0.33 -6.18 16.25
C TRP A 184 -1.76 -6.04 15.71
N HIS A 185 -1.94 -5.23 14.68
CA HIS A 185 -3.22 -5.08 13.96
C HIS A 185 -3.38 -6.11 12.83
N ALA A 186 -3.23 -7.40 13.18
CA ALA A 186 -3.30 -8.54 12.27
C ALA A 186 -4.73 -9.09 12.09
N ASN A 187 -5.72 -8.21 11.97
CA ASN A 187 -7.12 -8.62 11.82
C ASN A 187 -7.43 -9.07 10.38
N PRO A 188 -8.11 -10.21 10.16
CA PRO A 188 -8.50 -10.62 8.82
C PRO A 188 -9.30 -9.55 8.07
N TYR A 189 -8.96 -9.33 6.80
CA TYR A 189 -9.61 -8.31 6.00
C TYR A 189 -11.00 -8.76 5.53
N VAL A 190 -12.01 -8.01 5.97
CA VAL A 190 -13.43 -8.27 5.67
C VAL A 190 -14.13 -7.03 5.10
N GLY A 191 -13.38 -6.17 4.38
CA GLY A 191 -13.89 -4.96 3.75
C GLY A 191 -13.97 -3.73 4.67
N ARG A 192 -13.12 -3.65 5.69
CA ARG A 192 -13.01 -2.51 6.61
C ARG A 192 -11.88 -1.55 6.21
N GLU A 193 -11.60 -0.56 7.04
CA GLU A 193 -10.53 0.41 6.75
C GLU A 193 -9.15 -0.20 6.97
N PHE A 194 -8.16 0.36 6.26
CA PHE A 194 -6.78 -0.08 6.26
C PHE A 194 -5.99 0.70 7.31
N TYR A 195 -5.12 0.01 8.04
CA TYR A 195 -4.19 0.61 9.00
C TYR A 195 -2.79 0.09 8.69
N GLY A 196 -1.79 0.97 8.72
CA GLY A 196 -0.44 0.60 8.32
C GLY A 196 0.58 1.69 8.59
N ILE A 197 1.83 1.28 8.42
CA ILE A 197 3.02 1.98 8.85
C ILE A 197 3.35 3.13 7.89
N TRP A 198 3.73 4.29 8.44
CA TRP A 198 4.29 5.38 7.65
C TRP A 198 5.73 5.06 7.23
N GLY A 199 6.08 5.36 5.99
CA GLY A 199 7.46 5.28 5.57
C GLY A 199 7.65 5.62 4.11
N SER A 200 8.54 4.89 3.43
CA SER A 200 8.93 5.17 2.05
C SER A 200 8.79 3.97 1.13
N PHE A 201 8.70 4.26 -0.16
CA PHE A 201 8.54 3.28 -1.22
C PHE A 201 9.47 3.63 -2.38
N ASP A 202 10.30 2.68 -2.81
CA ASP A 202 11.01 2.67 -4.10
C ASP A 202 10.48 1.48 -4.89
N VAL A 203 9.66 1.74 -5.91
CA VAL A 203 8.90 0.71 -6.60
C VAL A 203 9.23 0.71 -8.09
N ARG A 204 9.67 -0.44 -8.58
CA ARG A 204 9.85 -0.75 -9.99
C ARG A 204 8.69 -1.61 -10.48
N ILE A 205 8.00 -1.13 -11.51
CA ILE A 205 6.92 -1.88 -12.16
C ILE A 205 7.30 -2.10 -13.61
N HIS A 206 7.49 -3.37 -13.99
CA HIS A 206 7.69 -3.80 -15.36
C HIS A 206 6.34 -4.12 -15.98
N MET A 207 5.90 -3.31 -16.95
CA MET A 207 4.58 -3.43 -17.57
C MET A 207 4.68 -3.22 -19.07
N ASP A 208 3.76 -3.83 -19.82
CA ASP A 208 3.68 -3.67 -21.27
C ASP A 208 3.71 -2.20 -21.67
N ALA A 209 4.53 -1.87 -22.67
CA ALA A 209 4.87 -0.50 -23.01
C ALA A 209 3.71 0.37 -23.50
N ASN A 210 2.55 -0.22 -23.81
CA ASN A 210 1.37 0.55 -24.17
C ASN A 210 0.59 1.07 -22.95
N TYR A 211 0.85 0.59 -21.74
CA TYR A 211 0.16 1.06 -20.54
C TYR A 211 0.76 2.35 -20.01
N THR A 212 -0.10 3.28 -19.59
CA THR A 212 0.31 4.43 -18.79
C THR A 212 0.03 4.15 -17.31
N ILE A 213 0.99 4.39 -16.43
CA ILE A 213 0.84 4.20 -14.98
C ILE A 213 0.73 5.55 -14.26
N ALA A 214 -0.29 5.68 -13.43
CA ALA A 214 -0.42 6.71 -12.40
C ALA A 214 -0.18 6.07 -11.04
N ALA A 215 0.79 6.56 -10.27
CA ALA A 215 1.15 5.94 -8.99
C ALA A 215 1.44 6.97 -7.90
N THR A 216 1.49 6.48 -6.67
CA THR A 216 1.96 7.24 -5.51
C THR A 216 3.43 7.62 -5.68
N GLY A 217 3.78 8.84 -5.28
CA GLY A 217 5.15 9.33 -5.36
C GLY A 217 5.49 10.01 -6.68
N ILE A 218 6.78 10.12 -6.96
CA ILE A 218 7.34 10.82 -8.11
C ILE A 218 7.99 9.78 -9.03
N LEU A 219 7.69 9.85 -10.33
CA LEU A 219 8.37 9.04 -11.36
C LEU A 219 9.81 9.52 -11.51
N GLN A 220 10.77 8.61 -11.36
CA GLN A 220 12.20 8.92 -11.32
C GLN A 220 12.87 8.87 -12.70
N ASN A 221 12.25 8.23 -13.69
CA ASN A 221 12.79 8.05 -15.03
C ASN A 221 11.81 8.49 -16.14
N PRO A 222 11.23 9.70 -16.07
CA PRO A 222 10.17 10.10 -17.01
C PRO A 222 10.65 10.14 -18.47
N ASP A 223 11.94 10.42 -18.74
CA ASP A 223 12.51 10.42 -20.09
C ASP A 223 12.67 9.02 -20.70
N GLU A 224 12.74 7.97 -19.88
CA GLU A 224 12.76 6.57 -20.32
C GLU A 224 11.34 6.02 -20.56
N ILE A 225 10.31 6.79 -20.21
CA ILE A 225 8.92 6.35 -20.18
C ILE A 225 8.08 7.10 -21.20
N GLY A 226 8.13 8.42 -21.26
CA GLY A 226 7.20 9.21 -22.07
C GLY A 226 5.78 9.20 -21.45
N HIS A 227 4.76 8.83 -22.22
CA HIS A 227 3.35 8.80 -21.77
C HIS A 227 2.87 10.13 -21.14
N GLY A 228 3.33 11.26 -21.69
CA GLY A 228 2.97 12.60 -21.23
C GLY A 228 3.62 13.02 -19.91
N TYR A 229 4.52 12.22 -19.32
CA TYR A 229 5.34 12.66 -18.18
C TYR A 229 6.41 13.67 -18.60
N THR A 230 6.91 13.54 -19.83
CA THR A 230 7.70 14.55 -20.53
C THR A 230 7.16 14.71 -21.95
N ASP A 231 7.71 15.68 -22.68
CA ASP A 231 7.42 15.88 -24.11
C ASP A 231 8.09 14.81 -25.01
N ILE A 232 8.79 13.84 -24.43
CA ILE A 232 9.47 12.77 -25.17
C ILE A 232 8.43 11.74 -25.63
N ASP A 233 8.42 11.52 -26.95
CA ASP A 233 7.72 10.40 -27.58
C ASP A 233 8.72 9.28 -27.92
N LEU A 234 8.63 8.16 -27.20
CA LEU A 234 9.55 7.04 -27.37
C LEU A 234 9.33 6.37 -28.73
N GLN A 235 10.30 6.52 -29.62
CA GLN A 235 10.29 5.84 -30.91
C GLN A 235 10.71 4.37 -30.74
N ASN A 236 9.82 3.44 -31.06
CA ASN A 236 10.02 1.98 -30.92
C ASN A 236 10.34 1.55 -29.47
N PRO A 237 9.38 1.68 -28.54
CA PRO A 237 9.60 1.24 -27.17
C PRO A 237 9.83 -0.28 -27.11
N PRO A 238 10.52 -0.78 -26.06
CA PRO A 238 10.62 -2.22 -25.79
C PRO A 238 9.22 -2.83 -25.53
N GLU A 239 9.13 -4.15 -25.43
CA GLU A 239 7.86 -4.82 -25.07
C GLU A 239 7.33 -4.37 -23.71
N LYS A 240 8.22 -4.20 -22.72
CA LYS A 240 7.90 -3.69 -21.39
C LYS A 240 8.73 -2.46 -21.04
N LEU A 241 8.08 -1.47 -20.42
CA LEU A 241 8.73 -0.34 -19.76
C LEU A 241 8.92 -0.63 -18.27
N THR A 242 9.97 -0.04 -17.69
CA THR A 242 10.26 -0.15 -16.26
C THR A 242 9.99 1.19 -15.58
N TRP A 243 8.85 1.30 -14.92
CA TRP A 243 8.42 2.49 -14.23
C TRP A 243 9.04 2.54 -12.83
N LYS A 244 9.81 3.59 -12.51
CA LYS A 244 10.51 3.72 -11.21
C LYS A 244 9.87 4.84 -10.40
N PHE A 245 9.08 4.51 -9.38
CA PHE A 245 8.42 5.49 -8.52
C PHE A 245 9.09 5.57 -7.15
N LYS A 246 9.24 6.78 -6.63
CA LYS A 246 9.70 7.01 -5.25
C LYS A 246 8.70 7.83 -4.46
N ALA A 247 8.32 7.36 -3.28
CA ALA A 247 7.48 8.08 -2.33
C ALA A 247 8.12 8.09 -0.92
N GLU A 248 7.97 9.20 -0.20
CA GLU A 248 8.48 9.38 1.15
C GLU A 248 7.36 9.88 2.06
N ASN A 249 7.36 9.47 3.33
CA ASN A 249 6.37 9.86 4.33
C ASN A 249 4.93 9.56 3.89
N VAL A 250 4.69 8.35 3.37
CA VAL A 250 3.36 7.87 2.97
C VAL A 250 3.02 6.57 3.71
N HIS A 251 1.74 6.30 3.91
CA HIS A 251 1.25 5.10 4.59
C HIS A 251 0.89 3.95 3.63
N ASP A 252 0.88 4.21 2.32
CA ASP A 252 0.49 3.24 1.29
C ASP A 252 1.07 3.62 -0.07
N PHE A 253 1.29 2.62 -0.92
CA PHE A 253 1.62 2.80 -2.32
C PHE A 253 0.50 2.25 -3.19
N VAL A 254 -0.24 3.16 -3.83
CA VAL A 254 -1.31 2.83 -4.78
C VAL A 254 -0.90 3.20 -6.18
N TRP A 255 -1.42 2.45 -7.17
CA TRP A 255 -1.29 2.80 -8.57
C TRP A 255 -2.52 2.40 -9.38
N ALA A 256 -2.65 2.96 -10.57
CA ALA A 256 -3.64 2.58 -11.56
C ALA A 256 -2.98 2.60 -12.93
N ALA A 257 -3.44 1.73 -13.83
CA ALA A 257 -2.88 1.65 -15.17
C ALA A 257 -3.95 1.30 -16.19
N ASP A 258 -3.80 1.89 -17.36
CA ASP A 258 -4.66 1.67 -18.51
C ASP A 258 -3.92 2.03 -19.80
N PRO A 259 -4.13 1.32 -20.91
CA PRO A 259 -3.53 1.68 -22.19
C PRO A 259 -4.15 2.95 -22.80
N ASP A 260 -5.39 3.29 -22.44
CA ASP A 260 -6.14 4.42 -23.00
C ASP A 260 -6.09 5.68 -22.12
N TYR A 261 -5.21 5.68 -21.11
CA TYR A 261 -4.99 6.86 -20.29
C TYR A 261 -4.37 8.01 -21.09
N THR A 262 -5.02 9.16 -21.01
CA THR A 262 -4.40 10.46 -21.26
C THR A 262 -3.79 10.96 -19.96
N HIS A 263 -2.57 11.47 -20.06
CA HIS A 263 -1.90 12.22 -18.99
C HIS A 263 -1.81 13.70 -19.39
N GLU A 264 -2.28 14.59 -18.51
CA GLU A 264 -2.11 16.04 -18.64
C GLU A 264 -1.52 16.61 -17.37
N ILE A 265 -0.58 17.55 -17.53
CA ILE A 265 0.03 18.27 -16.40
C ILE A 265 -0.54 19.68 -16.38
N VAL A 266 -1.19 20.05 -15.28
CA VAL A 266 -1.59 21.43 -15.00
C VAL A 266 -0.53 22.06 -14.11
N ILE A 267 0.19 23.02 -14.68
CA ILE A 267 1.21 23.77 -13.96
C ILE A 267 0.53 24.72 -12.97
N ASN A 268 0.99 24.68 -11.74
CA ASN A 268 0.56 25.58 -10.68
C ASN A 268 1.78 26.39 -10.24
N GLU A 269 1.84 27.67 -10.60
CA GLU A 269 3.02 28.50 -10.34
C GLU A 269 3.32 28.67 -8.84
N ASP A 270 2.29 28.57 -8.00
CA ASP A 270 2.37 28.78 -6.55
C ASP A 270 2.29 27.47 -5.74
N GLY A 271 2.38 26.30 -6.38
CA GLY A 271 2.18 25.03 -5.70
C GLY A 271 2.60 23.79 -6.49
N PRO A 272 2.14 22.59 -6.07
CA PRO A 272 2.45 21.36 -6.81
C PRO A 272 1.70 21.35 -8.14
N ASN A 273 2.38 20.85 -9.18
CA ASN A 273 1.74 20.54 -10.45
C ASN A 273 0.70 19.43 -10.25
N PHE A 274 -0.39 19.51 -11.01
CA PHE A 274 -1.42 18.47 -10.99
C PHE A 274 -1.23 17.54 -12.19
N HIS A 275 -0.90 16.29 -11.91
CA HIS A 275 -0.87 15.23 -12.91
C HIS A 275 -2.25 14.57 -13.00
N LEU A 276 -2.93 14.76 -14.12
CA LEU A 276 -4.29 14.28 -14.38
C LEU A 276 -4.23 13.07 -15.32
N PHE A 277 -4.65 11.91 -14.83
CA PHE A 277 -4.76 10.67 -15.62
C PHE A 277 -6.22 10.31 -15.81
N TYR A 278 -6.65 10.16 -17.06
CA TYR A 278 -8.05 9.89 -17.37
C TYR A 278 -8.23 9.29 -18.77
N GLN A 279 -9.29 8.50 -18.99
CA GLN A 279 -9.71 8.09 -20.32
C GLN A 279 -10.54 9.21 -20.98
N LYS A 280 -10.18 9.58 -22.21
CA LYS A 280 -10.92 10.57 -23.00
C LYS A 280 -12.27 10.01 -23.42
N GLY A 281 -13.35 10.75 -23.13
CA GLY A 281 -14.70 10.36 -23.51
C GLY A 281 -15.70 11.49 -23.27
N GLU A 282 -16.97 11.29 -23.66
CA GLU A 282 -18.02 12.32 -23.55
C GLU A 282 -18.14 12.93 -22.16
N LYS A 283 -17.99 12.11 -21.11
CA LYS A 283 -18.06 12.54 -19.70
C LYS A 283 -16.86 13.37 -19.23
N ASN A 284 -15.74 13.27 -19.93
CA ASN A 284 -14.45 13.87 -19.55
C ASN A 284 -13.97 14.93 -20.55
N LYS A 285 -14.82 15.35 -21.51
CA LYS A 285 -14.50 16.36 -22.55
C LYS A 285 -13.99 17.69 -21.98
N THR A 286 -14.39 18.03 -20.74
CA THR A 286 -14.01 19.28 -20.07
C THR A 286 -12.77 19.16 -19.18
N LEU A 287 -12.27 17.95 -18.89
CA LEU A 287 -11.05 17.78 -18.10
C LEU A 287 -9.82 18.37 -18.81
N GLY A 288 -9.76 18.21 -20.13
CA GLY A 288 -8.77 18.89 -21.00
C GLY A 288 -8.82 20.43 -20.99
N ARG A 289 -9.74 21.04 -20.23
CA ARG A 289 -9.81 22.50 -20.01
C ARG A 289 -9.30 22.93 -18.63
N PHE A 290 -9.01 22.02 -17.70
CA PHE A 290 -8.51 22.38 -16.36
C PHE A 290 -7.18 23.14 -16.43
N GLY A 291 -6.29 22.78 -17.38
CA GLY A 291 -5.06 23.52 -17.64
C GLY A 291 -5.23 24.89 -18.31
N ARG A 292 -6.45 25.28 -18.69
CA ARG A 292 -6.73 26.56 -19.38
C ARG A 292 -7.48 27.58 -18.51
N ILE A 293 -7.70 27.27 -17.23
CA ILE A 293 -8.44 28.16 -16.33
C ILE A 293 -7.64 29.44 -16.01
N HIS A 294 -6.34 29.48 -16.30
CA HIS A 294 -5.52 30.69 -16.17
C HIS A 294 -5.70 31.75 -17.27
N ASP A 295 -6.40 31.44 -18.38
CA ASP A 295 -6.56 32.38 -19.50
C ASP A 295 -7.87 33.18 -19.48
N GLN A 296 -8.68 33.06 -18.42
CA GLN A 296 -9.87 33.90 -18.24
C GLN A 296 -9.72 34.77 -16.99
N ASN A 297 -9.37 36.03 -17.24
CA ASN A 297 -9.51 37.13 -16.30
C ASN A 297 -10.89 37.04 -15.62
N PHE A 298 -10.88 36.84 -14.29
CA PHE A 298 -11.98 37.23 -13.42
C PHE A 298 -11.97 38.75 -13.23
#